data_AF-A0A401SBG6-F1
#
_entry.id   AF-A0A401SBG6-F1
#
_cell.length_a   1.000
_cell.length_b   1.000
_cell.length_c   1.000
_cell.angle_alpha   90.00
_cell.angle_beta   90.00
_cell.angle_gamma   90.00
#
_symmetry.space_group_name_H-M   'P 1'
#
loop_
_entity.id
_entity.type
_entity.pdbx_description
1 polymer ?
#
loop_
_entity_poly.entity_id
_entity_poly.type
_entity_poly.pdbx_seq_one_letter_code
_entity_poly.pdbx_strand_id
1 'polypeptide(L)'
;MAMYEIYSHPSLIRYKTSIFTKATVFLLIVVALTYIPPLLVAYRSHGFWLKINTYEEQPNVRFQYQVLMIVGTSTSGDFVAWSTFENFNNLQGDNLRFPLVTAMEEDQNQDGKMDRLNFRLELPLQTSEQVYSVQFILTFSYQLFRMSTFIMQCMAYTYFSSSIAGSQLSVNGDLKLHQREPLRHKGLDTRYNVSIFNDNSPFASAFDLAQIISSYQDRNVTTIFTNQYPVWTVGRAADAPFVFNAVIRYPVEVITYPF
;
A
#
# COMPACT_ATOMS: atom_id res chain seq x y z
N MET A 1 -14.34 76.53 -17.57
CA MET A 1 -13.30 77.29 -16.84
C MET A 1 -12.34 76.27 -16.24
N ALA A 2 -11.08 76.24 -16.68
CA ALA A 2 -10.06 75.35 -16.14
C ALA A 2 -9.38 76.05 -14.96
N MET A 3 -9.44 75.46 -13.77
CA MET A 3 -8.66 75.92 -12.61
C MET A 3 -7.24 75.38 -12.73
N TYR A 4 -6.26 76.27 -12.64
CA TYR A 4 -4.85 75.91 -12.49
C TYR A 4 -4.48 75.94 -11.01
N GLU A 5 -3.97 74.82 -10.50
CA GLU A 5 -3.42 74.73 -9.15
C GLU A 5 -2.02 75.35 -9.15
N ILE A 6 -1.91 76.53 -8.53
CA ILE A 6 -0.67 77.34 -8.55
C ILE A 6 0.32 76.86 -7.49
N TYR A 7 -0.17 76.24 -6.41
CA TYR A 7 0.66 75.79 -5.30
C TYR A 7 -0.07 74.76 -4.44
N SER A 8 0.58 73.63 -4.16
CA SER A 8 0.10 72.60 -3.24
C SER A 8 1.21 72.23 -2.26
N HIS A 9 0.90 72.13 -0.96
CA HIS A 9 1.81 71.55 0.02
C HIS A 9 1.08 70.44 0.81
N PRO A 10 1.75 69.33 1.14
CA PRO A 10 1.12 68.27 1.91
C PRO A 10 0.97 68.71 3.37
N SER A 11 -0.28 68.85 3.84
CA SER A 11 -0.57 69.07 5.26
C SER A 11 -0.72 67.72 5.98
N LEU A 12 0.03 67.54 7.08
CA LEU A 12 0.01 66.30 7.85
C LEU A 12 -0.80 66.53 9.14
N ILE A 13 -2.07 66.11 9.11
CA ILE A 13 -2.97 66.22 10.26
C ILE A 13 -2.70 65.06 11.22
N ARG A 14 -2.20 65.37 12.43
CA ARG A 14 -1.96 64.36 13.49
C ARG A 14 -3.07 64.39 14.53
N TYR A 15 -3.87 63.35 14.57
CA TYR A 15 -4.85 63.14 15.64
C TYR A 15 -4.15 62.51 16.84
N LYS A 16 -4.17 63.19 17.99
CA LYS A 16 -3.57 62.74 19.25
C LYS A 16 -4.67 62.48 20.28
N THR A 17 -4.57 61.38 21.02
CA THR A 17 -5.52 60.99 22.07
C THR A 17 -4.76 60.70 23.38
N SER A 18 -5.43 60.85 24.53
CA SER A 18 -4.88 60.48 25.84
C SER A 18 -5.30 59.06 26.21
N ILE A 19 -4.50 58.38 27.04
CA ILE A 19 -4.56 56.93 27.32
C ILE A 19 -5.95 56.46 27.79
N PHE A 20 -6.70 57.29 28.54
CA PHE A 20 -8.00 56.95 29.13
C PHE A 20 -9.22 57.63 28.46
N THR A 21 -9.21 57.78 27.13
CA THR A 21 -10.33 58.42 26.41
C THR A 21 -11.21 57.39 25.69
N LYS A 22 -12.48 57.74 25.40
CA LYS A 22 -13.38 56.89 24.61
C LYS A 22 -12.78 56.50 23.25
N ALA A 23 -11.98 57.39 22.66
CA ALA A 23 -11.29 57.16 21.39
C ALA A 23 -10.17 56.10 21.49
N THR A 24 -9.40 56.06 22.59
CA THR A 24 -8.39 55.01 22.79
C THR A 24 -9.02 53.65 23.07
N VAL A 25 -10.14 53.62 23.82
CA VAL A 25 -10.91 52.38 24.04
C VAL A 25 -11.49 51.84 22.73
N PHE A 26 -12.05 52.72 21.90
CA PHE A 26 -12.54 52.32 20.58
C PHE A 26 -11.41 51.74 19.70
N LEU A 27 -10.26 52.40 19.67
CA LEU A 27 -9.10 51.92 18.92
C LEU A 27 -8.60 50.56 19.46
N LEU A 28 -8.55 50.37 20.78
CA LEU A 28 -8.20 49.07 21.39
C LEU A 28 -9.20 47.97 20.99
N ILE A 29 -10.50 48.25 21.00
CA ILE A 29 -11.53 47.30 20.57
C ILE A 29 -11.36 46.95 19.10
N VAL A 30 -11.13 47.95 18.23
CA VAL A 30 -10.92 47.71 16.79
C VAL A 30 -9.66 46.88 16.56
N VAL A 31 -8.55 47.18 17.25
CA VAL A 31 -7.30 46.40 17.17
C VAL A 31 -7.54 44.97 17.65
N ALA A 32 -8.20 44.79 18.80
CA ALA A 32 -8.55 43.48 19.34
C ALA A 32 -9.43 42.68 18.36
N LEU A 33 -10.46 43.31 17.79
CA LEU A 33 -11.36 42.68 16.82
C LEU A 33 -10.68 42.40 15.47
N THR A 34 -9.61 43.12 15.14
CA THR A 34 -8.84 42.92 13.91
C THR A 34 -7.90 41.72 14.03
N TYR A 35 -7.30 41.50 15.20
CA TYR A 35 -6.28 40.45 15.38
C TYR A 35 -6.78 39.18 16.09
N ILE A 36 -7.66 39.30 17.09
CA ILE A 36 -8.11 38.15 17.90
C ILE A 36 -8.99 37.19 17.08
N PRO A 37 -10.01 37.63 16.32
CA PRO A 37 -10.86 36.70 15.57
C PRO A 37 -10.11 35.90 14.49
N PRO A 38 -9.26 36.49 13.62
CA PRO A 38 -8.48 35.69 12.67
C PRO A 38 -7.54 34.71 13.36
N LEU A 39 -6.93 35.09 14.49
CA LEU A 39 -6.08 34.20 15.27
C LEU A 39 -6.86 33.03 15.86
N LEU A 40 -8.04 33.28 16.43
CA LEU A 40 -8.93 32.23 16.96
C LEU A 40 -9.40 31.29 15.85
N VAL A 41 -9.77 31.83 14.69
CA VAL A 41 -10.20 31.02 13.54
C VAL A 41 -9.06 30.13 13.06
N ALA A 42 -7.85 30.68 12.89
CA ALA A 42 -6.70 29.92 12.43
C ALA A 42 -6.17 28.91 13.47
N TYR A 43 -6.34 29.20 14.77
CA TYR A 43 -6.05 28.25 15.86
C TYR A 43 -7.07 27.11 15.89
N ARG A 44 -8.37 27.43 15.78
CA ARG A 44 -9.45 26.46 15.81
C ARG A 44 -9.49 25.59 14.55
N SER A 45 -9.06 26.11 13.41
CA SER A 45 -8.98 25.37 12.15
C SER A 45 -7.78 24.41 12.08
N HIS A 46 -6.94 24.34 13.12
CA HIS A 46 -5.71 23.55 13.14
C HIS A 46 -4.74 23.87 11.98
N GLY A 47 -4.87 25.06 11.37
CA GLY A 47 -4.04 25.47 10.23
C GLY A 47 -2.63 25.93 10.64
N PHE A 48 -2.44 26.35 11.88
CA PHE A 48 -1.11 26.69 12.38
C PHE A 48 -0.29 25.42 12.65
N TRP A 49 0.85 25.27 11.96
CA TRP A 49 1.80 24.15 12.09
C TRP A 49 1.27 22.77 11.66
N LEU A 50 0.53 22.68 10.56
CA LEU A 50 0.25 21.39 9.94
C LEU A 50 1.56 20.76 9.45
N LYS A 51 1.94 19.60 10.03
CA LYS A 51 3.14 18.86 9.64
C LYS A 51 2.86 17.80 8.59
N ILE A 52 1.66 17.25 8.62
CA ILE A 52 1.24 16.09 7.84
C ILE A 52 -0.20 16.33 7.41
N ASN A 53 -0.52 15.93 6.19
CA ASN A 53 -1.87 15.89 5.69
C ASN A 53 -2.13 14.55 4.96
N THR A 54 -3.39 14.26 4.67
CA THR A 54 -3.81 13.01 4.04
C THR A 54 -4.63 13.26 2.79
N TYR A 55 -4.56 12.35 1.82
CA TYR A 55 -5.46 12.31 0.67
C TYR A 55 -5.85 10.87 0.35
N GLU A 56 -6.99 10.72 -0.31
CA GLU A 56 -7.45 9.42 -0.80
C GLU A 56 -7.02 9.23 -2.25
N GLU A 57 -6.50 8.05 -2.59
CA GLU A 57 -6.21 7.68 -3.97
C GLU A 57 -6.39 6.18 -4.15
N GLN A 58 -7.05 5.78 -5.23
CA GLN A 58 -7.03 4.40 -5.70
C GLN A 58 -5.72 4.15 -6.46
N PRO A 59 -4.88 3.21 -6.00
CA PRO A 59 -3.64 2.88 -6.69
C PRO A 59 -3.89 2.19 -8.02
N ASN A 60 -2.99 2.40 -8.98
CA ASN A 60 -2.91 1.55 -10.17
C ASN A 60 -2.04 0.34 -9.83
N VAL A 61 -2.69 -0.79 -9.55
CA VAL A 61 -2.03 -2.05 -9.22
C VAL A 61 -2.09 -2.97 -10.42
N ARG A 62 -0.96 -3.63 -10.72
CA ARG A 62 -0.85 -4.62 -11.79
C ARG A 62 -0.13 -5.86 -11.29
N PHE A 63 -0.76 -7.01 -11.44
CA PHE A 63 -0.13 -8.30 -11.17
C PHE A 63 1.05 -8.52 -12.12
N GLN A 64 2.23 -8.82 -11.57
CA GLN A 64 3.45 -9.01 -12.37
C GLN A 64 3.62 -10.44 -12.88
N TYR A 65 2.63 -11.31 -12.68
CA TYR A 65 2.72 -12.74 -13.01
C TYR A 65 3.89 -13.45 -12.35
N GLN A 66 4.34 -12.95 -11.19
CA GLN A 66 5.35 -13.64 -10.40
C GLN A 66 4.71 -14.27 -9.17
N VAL A 67 4.96 -15.56 -9.01
CA VAL A 67 4.36 -16.40 -7.97
C VAL A 67 5.46 -17.23 -7.36
N LEU A 68 5.47 -17.32 -6.03
CA LEU A 68 6.24 -18.31 -5.29
C LEU A 68 5.30 -19.03 -4.32
N MET A 69 5.37 -20.34 -4.34
CA MET A 69 4.57 -21.23 -3.52
C MET A 69 5.44 -22.26 -2.83
N ILE A 70 5.18 -22.48 -1.54
CA ILE A 70 5.71 -23.61 -0.77
C ILE A 70 4.55 -24.25 -0.03
N VAL A 71 4.40 -25.56 -0.17
CA VAL A 71 3.33 -26.37 0.40
C VAL A 71 3.94 -27.46 1.25
N GLY A 72 3.66 -27.48 2.55
CA GLY A 72 4.10 -28.55 3.44
C GLY A 72 3.21 -29.78 3.27
N THR A 73 3.81 -30.90 2.88
CA THR A 73 3.09 -32.14 2.59
C THR A 73 3.08 -33.14 3.73
N SER A 74 3.95 -32.97 4.72
CA SER A 74 3.99 -33.79 5.92
C SER A 74 4.29 -32.98 7.17
N THR A 75 3.99 -33.55 8.33
CA THR A 75 4.39 -32.99 9.63
C THR A 75 5.86 -33.23 9.94
N SER A 76 6.56 -34.08 9.17
CA SER A 76 8.00 -34.35 9.28
C SER A 76 8.88 -33.36 8.52
N GLY A 77 8.28 -32.45 7.75
CA GLY A 77 9.00 -31.39 7.03
C GLY A 77 9.14 -31.61 5.53
N ASP A 78 8.45 -32.59 4.95
CA ASP A 78 8.39 -32.74 3.50
C ASP A 78 7.56 -31.60 2.91
N PHE A 79 8.00 -31.10 1.76
CA PHE A 79 7.37 -29.97 1.10
C PHE A 79 7.45 -30.11 -0.41
N VAL A 80 6.50 -29.45 -1.05
CA VAL A 80 6.45 -29.24 -2.50
C VAL A 80 6.54 -27.76 -2.75
N ALA A 81 7.31 -27.37 -3.76
CA ALA A 81 7.49 -25.97 -4.09
C ALA A 81 7.37 -25.73 -5.59
N TRP A 82 6.95 -24.53 -5.95
CA TRP A 82 6.93 -24.06 -7.32
C TRP A 82 6.95 -22.55 -7.36
N SER A 83 7.61 -22.00 -8.37
CA SER A 83 7.57 -20.58 -8.63
C SER A 83 7.60 -20.29 -10.13
N THR A 84 7.40 -19.03 -10.47
CA THR A 84 7.65 -18.50 -11.82
C THR A 84 9.13 -18.25 -12.09
N PHE A 85 9.99 -18.32 -11.07
CA PHE A 85 11.43 -18.08 -11.17
C PHE A 85 12.15 -19.37 -11.53
N GLU A 86 12.85 -19.36 -12.67
CA GLU A 86 13.53 -20.56 -13.18
C GLU A 86 14.63 -21.03 -12.24
N ASN A 87 15.43 -20.10 -11.72
CA ASN A 87 16.53 -20.43 -10.80
C ASN A 87 16.04 -21.03 -9.49
N PHE A 88 14.88 -20.59 -8.97
CA PHE A 88 14.27 -21.24 -7.81
C PHE A 88 13.85 -22.68 -8.12
N ASN A 89 13.18 -22.89 -9.26
CA ASN A 89 12.67 -24.21 -9.64
C ASN A 89 13.81 -25.23 -9.85
N ASN A 90 14.92 -24.79 -10.45
CA ASN A 90 16.12 -25.62 -10.63
C ASN A 90 16.75 -26.07 -9.30
N LEU A 91 16.60 -25.27 -8.23
CA LEU A 91 17.11 -25.60 -6.89
C LEU A 91 16.21 -26.58 -6.13
N GLN A 92 14.94 -26.74 -6.50
CA GLN A 92 14.00 -27.61 -5.77
C GLN A 92 14.15 -29.10 -6.10
N GLY A 93 14.68 -29.45 -7.27
CA GLY A 93 14.88 -30.84 -7.69
C GLY A 93 13.59 -31.67 -7.62
N ASP A 94 13.60 -32.74 -6.80
CA ASP A 94 12.49 -33.70 -6.67
C ASP A 94 11.22 -33.10 -6.03
N ASN A 95 11.36 -31.99 -5.29
CA ASN A 95 10.24 -31.30 -4.62
C ASN A 95 9.46 -30.37 -5.56
N LEU A 96 9.90 -30.24 -6.81
CA LEU A 96 9.24 -29.40 -7.81
C LEU A 96 7.96 -30.07 -8.34
N ARG A 97 6.86 -29.31 -8.36
CA ARG A 97 5.59 -29.71 -8.98
C ARG A 97 5.02 -28.56 -9.79
N PHE A 98 4.66 -28.80 -11.04
CA PHE A 98 4.08 -27.76 -11.90
C PHE A 98 2.56 -27.68 -11.70
N PRO A 99 2.02 -26.56 -11.20
CA PRO A 99 0.60 -26.36 -11.07
C PRO A 99 -0.03 -25.77 -12.34
N LEU A 100 -1.35 -25.88 -12.45
CA LEU A 100 -2.14 -25.08 -13.38
C LEU A 100 -2.45 -23.72 -12.73
N VAL A 101 -2.06 -22.62 -13.38
CA VAL A 101 -2.28 -21.27 -12.85
C VAL A 101 -3.22 -20.49 -13.76
N THR A 102 -4.20 -19.84 -13.13
CA THR A 102 -5.16 -18.94 -13.78
C THR A 102 -5.22 -17.63 -13.01
N ALA A 103 -5.10 -16.53 -13.72
CA ALA A 103 -5.13 -15.19 -13.14
C ALA A 103 -6.00 -14.30 -14.03
N MET A 104 -6.92 -13.57 -13.40
CA MET A 104 -7.82 -12.65 -14.09
C MET A 104 -7.94 -11.36 -13.27
N GLU A 105 -7.48 -10.25 -13.84
CA GLU A 105 -7.70 -8.91 -13.29
C GLU A 105 -9.02 -8.35 -13.82
N GLU A 106 -9.81 -7.75 -12.93
CA GLU A 106 -11.11 -7.16 -13.25
C GLU A 106 -11.11 -5.67 -12.90
N ASP A 107 -11.64 -4.89 -13.83
CA ASP A 107 -12.04 -3.49 -13.66
C ASP A 107 -13.58 -3.49 -13.60
N GLN A 108 -14.13 -3.39 -12.39
CA GLN A 108 -15.57 -3.51 -12.15
C GLN A 108 -16.32 -2.21 -12.46
N ASN A 109 -15.67 -1.07 -12.26
CA ASN A 109 -16.27 0.26 -12.44
C ASN A 109 -15.95 0.89 -13.82
N GLN A 110 -15.09 0.24 -14.61
CA GLN A 110 -14.63 0.65 -15.94
C GLN A 110 -13.89 1.99 -15.95
N ASP A 111 -13.14 2.31 -14.89
CA ASP A 111 -12.38 3.55 -14.78
C ASP A 111 -10.94 3.46 -15.34
N GLY A 112 -10.55 2.27 -15.82
CA GLY A 112 -9.22 1.99 -16.37
C GLY A 112 -8.19 1.53 -15.34
N LYS A 113 -8.55 1.50 -14.05
CA LYS A 113 -7.78 0.87 -12.97
C LYS A 113 -8.36 -0.50 -12.67
N MET A 114 -7.48 -1.43 -12.33
CA MET A 114 -7.94 -2.74 -11.88
C MET A 114 -8.47 -2.59 -10.45
N ASP A 115 -9.55 -3.31 -10.13
CA ASP A 115 -10.16 -3.32 -8.80
C ASP A 115 -9.85 -4.62 -8.04
N ARG A 116 -9.66 -5.72 -8.78
CA ARG A 116 -9.54 -7.05 -8.20
C ARG A 116 -8.72 -8.01 -9.06
N LEU A 117 -7.95 -8.87 -8.40
CA LEU A 117 -7.35 -10.07 -8.98
C LEU A 117 -8.08 -11.31 -8.47
N ASN A 118 -8.60 -12.10 -9.40
CA ASN A 118 -9.02 -13.47 -9.18
C ASN A 118 -7.88 -14.41 -9.58
N PHE A 119 -7.25 -15.03 -8.59
CA PHE A 119 -6.14 -15.96 -8.78
C PHE A 119 -6.57 -17.36 -8.34
N ARG A 120 -6.35 -18.34 -9.22
CA ARG A 120 -6.60 -19.75 -8.92
C ARG A 120 -5.44 -20.59 -9.39
N LEU A 121 -4.97 -21.46 -8.50
CA LEU A 121 -3.86 -22.36 -8.73
C LEU A 121 -4.25 -23.77 -8.32
N GLU A 122 -3.98 -24.74 -9.19
CA GLU A 122 -4.25 -26.14 -8.95
C GLU A 122 -2.93 -26.92 -8.94
N LEU A 123 -2.53 -27.37 -7.76
CA LEU A 123 -1.29 -28.11 -7.55
C LEU A 123 -1.57 -29.61 -7.65
N PRO A 124 -1.04 -30.31 -8.67
CA PRO A 124 -1.15 -31.76 -8.74
C PRO A 124 -0.32 -32.40 -7.62
N LEU A 125 -0.96 -33.32 -6.90
CA LEU A 125 -0.34 -34.05 -5.79
C LEU A 125 -0.53 -35.54 -6.00
N GLN A 126 0.39 -36.34 -5.48
CA GLN A 126 0.27 -37.79 -5.50
C GLN A 126 -0.81 -38.26 -4.50
N THR A 127 -1.33 -39.46 -4.71
CA THR A 127 -2.37 -40.06 -3.86
C THR A 127 -1.96 -40.17 -2.39
N SER A 128 -0.66 -40.34 -2.11
CA SER A 128 -0.09 -40.41 -0.76
C SER A 128 0.25 -39.05 -0.15
N GLU A 129 0.45 -38.01 -0.96
CA GLU A 129 0.83 -36.67 -0.51
C GLU A 129 -0.40 -35.98 0.07
N GLN A 130 -0.30 -35.40 1.26
CA GLN A 130 -1.35 -34.58 1.88
C GLN A 130 -0.87 -33.14 1.98
N VAL A 131 -1.74 -32.18 2.34
CA VAL A 131 -1.33 -30.76 2.48
C VAL A 131 -1.68 -30.25 3.86
N TYR A 132 -0.68 -29.78 4.60
CA TYR A 132 -0.83 -29.29 5.97
C TYR A 132 -0.56 -27.80 6.09
N SER A 133 0.35 -27.27 5.27
CA SER A 133 0.68 -25.85 5.30
C SER A 133 0.87 -25.31 3.91
N VAL A 134 0.61 -24.02 3.76
CA VAL A 134 0.67 -23.32 2.49
C VAL A 134 1.26 -21.94 2.73
N GLN A 135 2.29 -21.60 1.95
CA GLN A 135 2.88 -20.28 1.86
C GLN A 135 2.81 -19.83 0.41
N PHE A 136 2.28 -18.63 0.20
CA PHE A 136 2.21 -18.00 -1.11
C PHE A 136 2.71 -16.57 -1.06
N ILE A 137 3.48 -16.21 -2.08
CA ILE A 137 3.85 -14.83 -2.39
C ILE A 137 3.43 -14.54 -3.82
N LEU A 138 2.67 -13.46 -3.99
CA LEU A 138 2.35 -12.87 -5.28
C LEU A 138 2.97 -11.47 -5.34
N THR A 139 3.53 -11.08 -6.48
CA THR A 139 4.09 -9.73 -6.65
C THR A 139 3.24 -8.86 -7.56
N PHE A 140 3.26 -7.56 -7.27
CA PHE A 140 2.50 -6.56 -8.01
C PHE A 140 3.33 -5.30 -8.22
N SER A 141 3.11 -4.64 -9.35
CA SER A 141 3.51 -3.26 -9.57
C SER A 141 2.46 -2.35 -8.96
N TYR A 142 2.87 -1.38 -8.16
CA TYR A 142 2.00 -0.47 -7.44
C TYR A 142 2.38 0.97 -7.77
N GLN A 143 1.40 1.74 -8.26
CA GLN A 143 1.63 3.11 -8.71
C GLN A 143 0.59 4.09 -8.13
N LEU A 144 1.07 5.23 -7.65
CA LEU A 144 0.29 6.39 -7.22
C LEU A 144 0.69 7.61 -8.05
N PHE A 145 -0.25 8.50 -8.33
CA PHE A 145 -0.04 9.66 -9.21
C PHE A 145 -0.57 10.99 -8.66
N ARG A 146 -1.48 10.99 -7.67
CA ARG A 146 -2.23 12.20 -7.31
C ARG A 146 -1.37 13.35 -6.78
N MET A 147 -0.40 13.07 -5.91
CA MET A 147 0.50 14.08 -5.32
C MET A 147 1.95 13.91 -5.79
N SER A 148 2.56 12.78 -5.43
CA SER A 148 3.87 12.36 -5.93
C SER A 148 3.69 11.08 -6.72
N THR A 149 4.38 11.00 -7.87
CA THR A 149 4.46 9.77 -8.64
C THR A 149 5.27 8.76 -7.84
N PHE A 150 4.61 7.84 -7.16
CA PHE A 150 5.25 6.80 -6.37
C PHE A 150 5.09 5.46 -7.09
N ILE A 151 6.21 4.78 -7.33
CA ILE A 151 6.25 3.49 -8.01
C ILE A 151 7.02 2.52 -7.13
N MET A 152 6.40 1.39 -6.82
CA MET A 152 7.06 0.31 -6.11
C MET A 152 6.65 -1.05 -6.64
N GLN A 153 7.53 -2.02 -6.45
CA GLN A 153 7.15 -3.42 -6.49
C GLN A 153 6.76 -3.87 -5.08
N CYS A 154 5.59 -4.48 -4.99
CA CYS A 154 4.97 -4.89 -3.74
C CYS A 154 4.60 -6.37 -3.77
N MET A 155 4.25 -6.91 -2.60
CA MET A 155 3.91 -8.33 -2.47
C MET A 155 2.65 -8.54 -1.63
N ALA A 156 1.87 -9.55 -2.00
CA ALA A 156 0.88 -10.17 -1.15
C ALA A 156 1.46 -11.49 -0.61
N TYR A 157 1.72 -11.53 0.69
CA TYR A 157 2.12 -12.74 1.38
C TYR A 157 0.93 -13.34 2.12
N THR A 158 0.70 -14.64 1.98
CA THR A 158 -0.27 -15.38 2.78
C THR A 158 0.35 -16.68 3.27
N TYR A 159 0.04 -17.01 4.52
CA TYR A 159 0.42 -18.25 5.16
C TYR A 159 -0.78 -18.84 5.87
N PHE A 160 -0.95 -20.14 5.73
CA PHE A 160 -1.94 -20.89 6.49
C PHE A 160 -1.36 -22.26 6.84
N SER A 161 -1.60 -22.73 8.07
CA SER A 161 -1.25 -24.08 8.50
C SER A 161 -2.38 -24.68 9.31
N SER A 162 -2.53 -26.00 9.15
CA SER A 162 -3.53 -26.81 9.83
C SER A 162 -2.94 -28.18 10.11
N SER A 163 -3.33 -28.77 11.25
CA SER A 163 -2.99 -30.16 11.56
C SER A 163 -3.83 -31.16 10.75
N ILE A 164 -4.82 -30.69 9.99
CA ILE A 164 -5.72 -31.52 9.20
C ILE A 164 -5.43 -31.28 7.71
N ALA A 165 -5.23 -32.38 6.98
CA ALA A 165 -4.97 -32.37 5.55
C ALA A 165 -6.07 -31.63 4.76
N GLY A 166 -5.68 -30.60 4.02
CA GLY A 166 -6.57 -29.78 3.20
C GLY A 166 -6.68 -30.25 1.76
N SER A 167 -7.85 -30.00 1.17
CA SER A 167 -8.10 -30.11 -0.27
C SER A 167 -8.01 -28.76 -0.97
N GLN A 168 -8.44 -27.69 -0.30
CA GLN A 168 -8.46 -26.36 -0.88
C GLN A 168 -8.32 -25.28 0.19
N LEU A 169 -7.58 -24.23 -0.15
CA LEU A 169 -7.46 -22.99 0.61
C LEU A 169 -8.08 -21.85 -0.18
N SER A 170 -9.06 -21.16 0.40
CA SER A 170 -9.65 -19.95 -0.19
C SER A 170 -9.34 -18.75 0.68
N VAL A 171 -8.66 -17.76 0.12
CA VAL A 171 -8.33 -16.50 0.78
C VAL A 171 -8.99 -15.35 0.03
N ASN A 172 -9.57 -14.42 0.79
CA ASN A 172 -10.25 -13.27 0.23
C ASN A 172 -9.94 -12.05 1.09
N GLY A 173 -9.28 -11.06 0.49
CA GLY A 173 -8.80 -9.91 1.25
C GLY A 173 -8.39 -8.74 0.38
N ASP A 174 -7.88 -7.71 1.06
CA ASP A 174 -7.48 -6.46 0.44
C ASP A 174 -5.95 -6.33 0.47
N LEU A 175 -5.38 -5.85 -0.64
CA LEU A 175 -3.97 -5.46 -0.72
C LEU A 175 -3.84 -4.02 -0.21
N LYS A 176 -3.52 -3.86 1.07
CA LYS A 176 -3.50 -2.54 1.72
C LYS A 176 -2.13 -1.90 1.73
N LEU A 177 -2.09 -0.58 1.54
CA LEU A 177 -0.86 0.20 1.70
C LEU A 177 -0.51 0.38 3.18
N HIS A 178 0.74 0.13 3.54
CA HIS A 178 1.27 0.32 4.88
C HIS A 178 2.43 1.32 4.84
N GLN A 179 2.21 2.50 5.43
CA GLN A 179 3.16 3.61 5.46
C GLN A 179 3.72 3.81 6.86
N ARG A 180 5.04 3.66 7.02
CA ARG A 180 5.80 4.03 8.23
C ARG A 180 6.31 5.46 8.15
N GLU A 181 6.54 5.97 6.93
CA GLU A 181 6.89 7.36 6.66
C GLU A 181 5.87 8.00 5.70
N PRO A 182 5.57 9.30 5.85
CA PRO A 182 4.78 10.04 4.86
C PRO A 182 5.47 10.04 3.48
N LEU A 183 4.69 9.81 2.43
CA LEU A 183 5.18 9.97 1.06
C LEU A 183 5.44 11.44 0.75
N ARG A 184 6.39 11.70 -0.16
CA ARG A 184 6.69 13.07 -0.58
C ARG A 184 5.45 13.71 -1.21
N HIS A 185 5.29 15.03 -1.03
CA HIS A 185 4.14 15.75 -1.59
C HIS A 185 4.24 15.96 -3.11
N LYS A 186 5.44 15.87 -3.70
CA LYS A 186 5.74 16.08 -5.13
C LYS A 186 6.95 15.26 -5.58
N GLY A 187 7.04 15.07 -6.90
CA GLY A 187 8.18 14.45 -7.57
C GLY A 187 7.97 12.96 -7.85
N LEU A 188 9.01 12.33 -8.39
CA LEU A 188 9.07 10.90 -8.65
C LEU A 188 9.77 10.19 -7.50
N ASP A 189 9.13 9.17 -6.95
CA ASP A 189 9.71 8.28 -5.94
C ASP A 189 9.65 6.83 -6.45
N THR A 190 10.83 6.32 -6.83
CA THR A 190 11.04 4.97 -7.35
C THR A 190 11.95 4.14 -6.45
N ARG A 191 12.16 4.56 -5.19
CA ARG A 191 13.10 3.92 -4.26
C ARG A 191 12.84 2.42 -4.08
N TYR A 192 11.57 2.01 -4.17
CA TYR A 192 11.14 0.63 -4.00
C TYR A 192 10.70 -0.03 -5.31
N ASN A 193 11.02 0.57 -6.46
CA ASN A 193 10.82 -0.04 -7.78
C ASN A 193 11.99 -0.99 -8.11
N VAL A 194 12.17 -1.98 -7.25
CA VAL A 194 13.21 -3.01 -7.37
C VAL A 194 12.57 -4.37 -7.13
N SER A 195 13.04 -5.38 -7.87
CA SER A 195 12.59 -6.76 -7.73
C SER A 195 12.70 -7.25 -6.30
N ILE A 196 11.61 -7.80 -5.77
CA ILE A 196 11.59 -8.40 -4.42
C ILE A 196 12.41 -9.70 -4.40
N PHE A 197 12.34 -10.45 -5.50
CA PHE A 197 13.11 -11.67 -5.71
C PHE A 197 14.35 -11.36 -6.56
N ASN A 198 15.50 -11.87 -6.14
CA ASN A 198 16.73 -11.79 -6.94
C ASN A 198 16.82 -12.98 -7.89
N ASP A 199 16.02 -12.93 -8.95
CA ASP A 199 15.94 -14.00 -9.95
C ASP A 199 17.29 -14.28 -10.63
N ASN A 200 18.18 -13.29 -10.73
CA ASN A 200 19.49 -13.48 -11.37
C ASN A 200 20.50 -14.27 -10.53
N SER A 201 20.20 -14.52 -9.25
CA SER A 201 21.11 -15.23 -8.35
C SER A 201 20.92 -16.75 -8.45
N PRO A 202 21.99 -17.53 -8.70
CA PRO A 202 21.92 -18.98 -8.70
C PRO A 202 21.93 -19.58 -7.27
N PHE A 203 22.09 -18.76 -6.23
CA PHE A 203 22.24 -19.23 -4.85
C PHE A 203 20.89 -19.40 -4.16
N ALA A 204 20.73 -20.50 -3.42
CA ALA A 204 19.53 -20.77 -2.62
C ALA A 204 19.24 -19.69 -1.56
N SER A 205 20.27 -19.01 -1.04
CA SER A 205 20.11 -17.91 -0.10
C SER A 205 19.33 -16.72 -0.68
N ALA A 206 19.32 -16.55 -2.01
CA ALA A 206 18.54 -15.50 -2.65
C ALA A 206 17.02 -15.74 -2.60
N PHE A 207 16.60 -16.97 -2.30
CA PHE A 207 15.20 -17.37 -2.17
C PHE A 207 14.81 -17.70 -0.72
N ASP A 208 15.64 -17.34 0.25
CA ASP A 208 15.28 -17.46 1.66
C ASP A 208 14.13 -16.50 2.00
N LEU A 209 12.96 -17.09 2.27
CA LEU A 209 11.74 -16.34 2.59
C LEU A 209 11.90 -15.46 3.83
N ALA A 210 12.70 -15.89 4.82
CA ALA A 210 12.91 -15.09 6.02
C ALA A 210 13.64 -13.78 5.68
N GLN A 211 14.69 -13.86 4.87
CA GLN A 211 15.44 -12.69 4.42
C GLN A 211 14.60 -11.79 3.50
N ILE A 212 13.83 -12.38 2.58
CA ILE A 212 12.95 -11.64 1.67
C ILE A 212 11.89 -10.88 2.45
N ILE A 213 11.18 -11.54 3.36
CA ILE A 213 10.12 -10.91 4.15
C ILE A 213 10.71 -9.83 5.08
N SER A 214 11.84 -10.10 5.73
CA SER A 214 12.51 -9.11 6.59
C SER A 214 12.90 -7.86 5.80
N SER A 215 13.61 -8.03 4.68
CA SER A 215 14.04 -6.90 3.84
C SER A 215 12.86 -6.12 3.24
N TYR A 216 11.74 -6.79 2.98
CA TYR A 216 10.51 -6.13 2.57
C TYR A 216 9.89 -5.31 3.70
N GLN A 217 9.80 -5.86 4.91
CA GLN A 217 9.24 -5.18 6.09
C GLN A 217 10.11 -4.02 6.61
N ASP A 218 11.42 -4.04 6.33
CA ASP A 218 12.33 -2.94 6.63
C ASP A 218 12.07 -1.68 5.78
N ARG A 219 11.33 -1.81 4.67
CA ARG A 219 10.92 -0.66 3.86
C ARG A 219 9.97 0.24 4.65
N ASN A 220 10.06 1.55 4.40
CA ASN A 220 9.16 2.51 5.04
C ASN A 220 7.76 2.51 4.41
N VAL A 221 7.63 1.99 3.18
CA VAL A 221 6.35 1.86 2.48
C VAL A 221 6.25 0.46 1.89
N THR A 222 5.19 -0.25 2.26
CA THR A 222 4.94 -1.66 1.90
C THR A 222 3.46 -1.88 1.62
N THR A 223 3.09 -3.06 1.10
CA THR A 223 1.71 -3.54 1.07
C THR A 223 1.56 -4.72 2.01
N ILE A 224 0.39 -4.84 2.62
CA ILE A 224 0.00 -5.98 3.45
C ILE A 224 -1.27 -6.58 2.88
N PHE A 225 -1.24 -7.89 2.63
CA PHE A 225 -2.45 -8.62 2.30
C PHE A 225 -3.26 -8.89 3.56
N THR A 226 -4.43 -8.25 3.64
CA THR A 226 -5.31 -8.34 4.81
C THR A 226 -6.47 -9.29 4.52
N ASN A 227 -6.34 -10.55 4.98
CA ASN A 227 -7.39 -11.56 4.91
C ASN A 227 -7.88 -11.88 6.32
N GLN A 228 -9.17 -11.64 6.60
CA GLN A 228 -9.77 -11.87 7.91
C GLN A 228 -10.26 -13.31 8.10
N TYR A 229 -10.68 -13.98 7.02
CA TYR A 229 -11.39 -15.26 7.09
C TYR A 229 -10.85 -16.24 6.05
N PRO A 230 -9.65 -16.83 6.26
CA PRO A 230 -9.18 -17.93 5.41
C PRO A 230 -10.11 -19.14 5.57
N VAL A 231 -10.54 -19.72 4.45
CA VAL A 231 -11.39 -20.91 4.43
C VAL A 231 -10.52 -22.11 4.06
N TRP A 232 -10.36 -23.02 5.01
CA TRP A 232 -9.70 -24.31 4.82
C TRP A 232 -10.74 -25.41 4.60
N THR A 233 -10.67 -26.07 3.46
CA THR A 233 -11.55 -27.19 3.14
C THR A 233 -10.76 -28.50 3.16
N VAL A 234 -11.42 -29.56 3.58
CA VAL A 234 -10.83 -30.89 3.78
C VAL A 234 -11.55 -31.92 2.91
N GLY A 235 -10.96 -33.11 2.77
CA GLY A 235 -11.57 -34.21 2.01
C GLY A 235 -11.17 -34.22 0.53
N ARG A 236 -9.85 -34.27 0.27
CA ARG A 236 -9.32 -34.38 -1.10
C ARG A 236 -9.58 -35.79 -1.64
N ALA A 237 -10.04 -35.89 -2.88
CA ALA A 237 -10.04 -37.17 -3.59
C ALA A 237 -8.60 -37.60 -3.91
N ALA A 238 -8.38 -38.91 -4.08
CA ALA A 238 -7.07 -39.53 -4.30
C ALA A 238 -6.23 -38.81 -5.38
N ASP A 239 -6.85 -38.49 -6.51
CA ASP A 239 -6.16 -37.92 -7.69
C ASP A 239 -6.55 -36.45 -7.94
N ALA A 240 -7.24 -35.81 -6.99
CA ALA A 240 -7.60 -34.41 -7.12
C ALA A 240 -6.43 -33.49 -6.75
N PRO A 241 -6.20 -32.41 -7.49
CA PRO A 241 -5.20 -31.41 -7.13
C PRO A 241 -5.60 -30.67 -5.85
N PHE A 242 -4.62 -30.08 -5.18
CA PHE A 242 -4.89 -29.08 -4.15
C PHE A 242 -5.22 -27.74 -4.83
N VAL A 243 -6.33 -27.12 -4.46
CA VAL A 243 -6.78 -25.87 -5.09
C VAL A 243 -6.53 -24.69 -4.16
N PHE A 244 -5.78 -23.71 -4.63
CA PHE A 244 -5.62 -22.41 -3.98
C PHE A 244 -6.41 -21.36 -4.73
N ASN A 245 -7.37 -20.73 -4.05
CA ASN A 245 -8.17 -19.65 -4.58
C ASN A 245 -7.87 -18.38 -3.79
N ALA A 246 -7.39 -17.34 -4.47
CA ALA A 246 -7.15 -16.03 -3.89
C ALA A 246 -7.95 -14.96 -4.63
N VAL A 247 -8.70 -14.19 -3.86
CA VAL A 247 -9.37 -12.98 -4.33
C VAL A 247 -8.71 -11.80 -3.63
N ILE A 248 -8.03 -10.97 -4.39
CA ILE A 248 -7.26 -9.83 -3.88
C ILE A 248 -7.89 -8.56 -4.43
N ARG A 249 -8.37 -7.68 -3.54
CA ARG A 249 -8.97 -6.40 -3.91
C ARG A 249 -7.96 -5.28 -3.77
N TYR A 250 -8.09 -4.26 -4.62
CA TYR A 250 -7.25 -3.07 -4.63
C TYR A 250 -8.09 -1.88 -4.13
N PRO A 251 -8.14 -1.66 -2.80
CA PRO A 251 -8.99 -0.61 -2.22
C PRO A 251 -8.43 0.79 -2.49
N VAL A 252 -9.29 1.80 -2.27
CA VAL A 252 -8.85 3.18 -2.14
C VAL A 252 -8.02 3.31 -0.86
N GLU A 253 -6.89 3.99 -0.95
CA GLU A 253 -5.96 4.16 0.16
C GLU A 253 -5.93 5.59 0.68
N VAL A 254 -5.80 5.72 2.00
CA VAL A 254 -5.54 7.01 2.65
C VAL A 254 -4.03 7.19 2.77
N ILE A 255 -3.47 8.06 1.95
CA ILE A 255 -2.04 8.31 1.86
C ILE A 255 -1.69 9.56 2.67
N THR A 256 -0.61 9.44 3.43
CA THR A 256 -0.08 10.48 4.30
C THR A 256 1.11 11.18 3.62
N TYR A 257 1.17 12.52 3.67
CA TYR A 257 2.26 13.33 3.10
C TYR A 257 2.62 14.54 3.98
N PRO A 258 3.88 15.05 3.93
CA PRO A 258 4.26 16.24 4.69
C PRO A 258 3.72 17.51 4.02
N PHE A 259 3.17 18.41 4.82
CA PHE A 259 2.61 19.70 4.35
C PHE A 259 3.69 20.78 4.24
#